data_AF-A0A158FRY7-F1
#
_entry.id   AF-A0A158FRY7-F1
#
_cell.length_a   1.000
_cell.length_b   1.000
_cell.length_c   1.000
_cell.angle_alpha   90.00
_cell.angle_beta   90.00
_cell.angle_gamma   90.00
#
_symmetry.space_group_name_H-M   'P 1'
#
loop_
_entity.id
_entity.type
_entity.pdbx_description
1 polymer ?
#
loop_
_entity_poly.entity_id
_entity_poly.type
_entity_poly.pdbx_seq_one_letter_code
_entity_poly.pdbx_strand_id
1 'polypeptide(L)' 'MSATPRELAAHEAELLKTAESEPHYRAVCSRSYYAAFHAARAFHHRFPCRLSSERQAVVMSS' A
#
# COMPACT_ATOMS: atom_id res chain seq x y z
N MET A 1 8.71 10.49 12.53
CA MET A 1 9.27 10.02 11.25
C MET A 1 8.28 9.03 10.65
N SER A 2 7.76 9.30 9.45
CA SER A 2 6.90 8.34 8.74
C SER A 2 7.79 7.35 7.96
N ALA A 3 7.66 6.05 8.24
CA ALA A 3 8.36 5.03 7.47
C ALA A 3 7.91 5.05 6.00
N THR A 4 8.87 4.97 5.09
CA THR A 4 8.63 4.85 3.65
C THR A 4 8.02 3.47 3.33
N PRO A 5 7.28 3.32 2.22
CA PRO A 5 6.76 2.00 1.82
C PRO A 5 7.85 0.94 1.67
N ARG A 6 9.06 1.34 1.28
CA ARG A 6 10.23 0.45 1.18
C ARG A 6 10.68 -0.07 2.56
N GLU A 7 10.71 0.80 3.55
CA GLU A 7 11.09 0.43 4.92
C GLU A 7 10.02 -0.47 5.56
N LEU A 8 8.74 -0.22 5.29
CA LEU A 8 7.65 -1.09 5.74
C LEU A 8 7.77 -2.50 5.15
N ALA A 9 7.98 -2.63 3.84
CA ALA A 9 8.14 -3.92 3.18
C ALA A 9 9.37 -4.70 3.70
N ALA A 10 10.50 -4.01 3.89
CA ALA A 10 11.70 -4.65 4.45
C ALA A 10 11.48 -5.14 5.88
N HIS A 11 10.82 -4.34 6.71
CA HIS A 11 10.52 -4.71 8.09
C HIS A 11 9.54 -5.88 8.19
N GLU A 12 8.51 -5.93 7.34
CA GLU A 12 7.56 -7.04 7.28
C GLU A 12 8.22 -8.35 6.84
N ALA A 13 9.17 -8.28 5.90
CA ALA A 13 9.95 -9.45 5.49
C ALA A 13 10.78 -10.03 6.65
N GLU A 14 11.29 -9.18 7.54
CA GLU A 14 11.97 -9.65 8.75
C GLU A 14 10.99 -10.26 9.77
N LEU A 15 9.82 -9.64 9.98
CA LEU A 15 8.78 -10.18 10.87
C LEU A 15 8.27 -11.55 10.41
N LEU A 16 8.21 -11.77 9.09
CA LEU A 16 7.79 -13.05 8.52
C LEU A 16 8.75 -14.19 8.89
N LYS A 17 10.07 -13.92 8.99
CA LYS A 17 11.07 -14.93 9.34
C LYS A 17 10.91 -15.45 10.77
N THR A 18 10.34 -14.63 11.65
CA THR A 18 10.12 -14.94 13.07
C THR A 18 8.66 -15.33 13.37
N ALA A 19 7.82 -15.49 12.35
CA ALA A 19 6.42 -15.83 12.53
C ALA A 19 6.25 -17.33 12.79
N GLU A 20 5.89 -17.68 14.02
CA GLU A 20 5.74 -19.07 14.46
C GLU A 20 4.30 -19.49 14.74
N SER A 21 3.34 -18.56 14.70
CA SER A 21 1.95 -18.80 15.07
C SER A 21 0.96 -18.15 14.11
N GLU A 22 -0.24 -18.72 13.99
CA GLU A 22 -1.31 -18.17 13.14
C GLU A 22 -1.61 -16.69 13.45
N PRO A 23 -1.66 -16.24 14.72
CA PRO A 23 -1.77 -14.81 15.03
C PRO A 23 -0.60 -13.96 14.49
N HIS A 24 0.64 -14.45 14.55
CA HIS A 24 1.79 -13.72 13.99
C HIS A 24 1.67 -13.60 12.47
N TYR A 25 1.32 -14.67 11.77
CA TYR A 25 1.10 -14.62 10.32
C TYR A 25 -0.02 -13.64 9.95
N ARG A 26 -1.15 -13.63 10.67
CA ARG A 26 -2.23 -12.64 10.44
C ARG A 26 -1.74 -11.20 10.62
N ALA A 27 -0.93 -10.94 11.64
CA ALA A 27 -0.39 -9.61 11.89
C ALA A 27 0.53 -9.14 10.76
N VAL A 28 1.42 -10.03 10.27
CA VAL A 28 2.29 -9.73 9.11
C VAL A 28 1.45 -9.45 7.87
N CYS A 29 0.47 -10.30 7.55
CA CYS A 29 -0.41 -10.12 6.39
C CYS A 29 -1.17 -8.78 6.42
N SER A 30 -1.73 -8.40 7.57
CA SER A 30 -2.45 -7.14 7.73
C SER A 30 -1.55 -5.92 7.47
N ARG A 31 -0.31 -5.97 8.01
CA ARG A 31 0.68 -4.91 7.81
C ARG A 31 1.08 -4.79 6.34
N SER A 32 1.39 -5.92 5.70
CA SER A 32 1.78 -5.94 4.29
C SER A 32 0.70 -5.45 3.34
N TYR A 33 -0.56 -5.74 3.64
CA TYR A 33 -1.68 -5.16 2.90
C TYR A 33 -1.70 -3.62 3.00
N TYR A 34 -1.47 -3.09 4.20
CA TYR A 34 -1.44 -1.64 4.44
C TYR A 34 -0.23 -0.98 3.76
N ALA A 35 0.95 -1.60 3.82
CA ALA A 35 2.14 -1.13 3.12
C ALA A 35 1.93 -1.08 1.60
N ALA A 36 1.32 -2.12 1.02
CA ALA A 36 0.98 -2.18 -0.41
C ALA A 36 0.00 -1.07 -0.80
N PHE A 37 -1.03 -0.82 0.01
CA PHE A 37 -1.97 0.29 -0.20
C PHE A 37 -1.26 1.65 -0.24
N HIS A 38 -0.36 1.91 0.72
CA HIS A 38 0.40 3.16 0.74
C HIS A 38 1.36 3.30 -0.44
N ALA A 39 1.99 2.21 -0.89
CA ALA A 39 2.82 2.20 -2.09
C ALA A 39 1.99 2.54 -3.34
N ALA A 40 0.81 1.93 -3.50
CA ALA A 40 -0.11 2.22 -4.60
C ALA A 40 -0.58 3.68 -4.59
N ARG A 41 -0.94 4.21 -3.41
CA ARG A 41 -1.33 5.62 -3.26
C ARG A 41 -0.18 6.57 -3.63
N ALA A 42 1.05 6.27 -3.19
CA ALA A 42 2.23 7.06 -3.56
C ALA A 42 2.49 7.03 -5.07
N PHE A 43 2.32 5.87 -5.71
CA PHE A 43 2.39 5.73 -7.16
C PHE A 43 1.35 6.61 -7.86
N HIS A 44 0.08 6.53 -7.48
CA HIS A 44 -0.99 7.33 -8.08
C HIS A 44 -0.81 8.84 -7.88
N HIS A 45 -0.26 9.26 -6.73
CA HIS A 45 0.09 10.66 -6.50
C HIS A 45 1.25 11.12 -7.38
N ARG A 46 2.25 10.25 -7.61
CA ARG A 46 3.44 10.59 -8.40
C ARG A 46 3.20 10.54 -9.90
N PHE A 47 2.36 9.61 -10.33
CA PHE A 47 1.94 9.41 -11.71
C PHE A 47 0.42 9.50 -11.77
N PRO A 48 -0.14 10.72 -11.60
CA PRO A 48 -1.55 10.90 -11.81
C PRO A 48 -1.83 10.47 -13.24
N CYS A 49 -2.65 9.43 -13.42
CA CYS A 49 -3.17 9.10 -14.73
C CYS A 49 -3.78 10.38 -15.27
N ARG A 50 -3.14 11.00 -16.27
CA ARG A 50 -3.81 11.98 -17.12
C ARG A 50 -4.87 11.17 -17.86
N LEU A 51 -6.04 11.04 -17.22
CA LEU A 51 -7.26 10.90 -17.99
C LEU A 51 -7.23 12.09 -18.93
N SER A 52 -7.10 11.82 -20.23
CA SER A 52 -7.44 12.80 -21.25
C SER A 52 -8.79 13.41 -20.85
N SER A 53 -8.90 14.72 -21.07
CA SER A 53 -9.93 15.65 -20.62
C SER A 53 -11.42 15.22 -20.74
N GLU A 54 -11.72 14.04 -21.27
CA GLU A 54 -13.06 13.57 -21.60
C GLU A 54 -13.72 12.70 -20.51
N ARG A 55 -13.00 12.22 -19.49
CA ARG A 55 -13.57 11.34 -18.43
C ARG A 55 -13.71 11.95 -17.04
N GLN A 56 -13.30 13.20 -16.83
CA GLN A 56 -13.50 13.86 -15.52
C GLN A 56 -14.97 14.23 -15.25
N ALA A 57 -15.82 14.33 -16.28
CA ALA A 57 -17.23 14.72 -16.11
C ALA A 57 -18.12 13.61 -15.50
N VAL A 58 -17.72 12.33 -15.57
CA VAL A 58 -18.60 11.22 -15.17
C VAL A 58 -18.41 10.81 -13.70
N VAL A 59 -17.23 11.03 -13.12
CA VAL A 59 -16.92 10.53 -11.75
C VAL A 59 -17.30 11.52 -10.64
N MET A 60 -17.65 12.76 -10.98
CA MET A 60 -18.10 13.78 -10.00
C MET A 60 -19.63 13.97 -9.96
N SER A 61 -20.41 13.08 -10.57
CA SER A 61 -21.88 13.15 -10.63
C SER A 61 -22.57 11.87 -10.13
N SER A 62 -21.96 11.14 -9.20
CA SER A 62 -22.58 9.98 -8.54
C SER A 62 -22.36 9.99 -7.05
#